data_AF-A0A357BKZ3-F1
#
_entry.id   AF-A0A357BKZ3-F1
#
_cell.length_a   1.000
_cell.length_b   1.000
_cell.length_c   1.000
_cell.angle_alpha   90.00
_cell.angle_beta   90.00
_cell.angle_gamma   90.00
#
_symmetry.space_group_name_H-M   'P 1'
#
loop_
_entity.id
_entity.type
_entity.pdbx_description
1 polymer ?
#
loop_
_entity_poly.entity_id
_entity_poly.type
_entity_poly.pdbx_seq_one_letter_code
_entity_poly.pdbx_strand_id
1 'polypeptide(L)'
;MLVKVMKKHAVDTGGVIYDDTRPTTQKTRIIAHSQQVVRFDREDSKNISERDLENILKYIQKVIRTVDGVIIEDYGKGVVSPALIRGILKLVKRYK
;
A
#
# COMPACT_ATOMS: atom_id res chain seq x y z
N MET A 1 -5.93 1.57 -13.53
CA MET A 1 -6.34 0.16 -13.66
C MET A 1 -6.56 -0.51 -12.31
N LEU A 2 -5.59 -0.52 -11.39
CA LEU A 2 -5.71 -1.16 -10.06
C LEU A 2 -6.93 -0.69 -9.23
N VAL A 3 -7.06 0.63 -9.01
CA VAL A 3 -8.18 1.22 -8.25
C VAL A 3 -9.55 0.86 -8.84
N LYS A 4 -9.65 0.75 -10.17
CA LYS A 4 -10.88 0.33 -10.85
C LYS A 4 -11.24 -1.12 -10.50
N VAL A 5 -10.26 -2.01 -10.45
CA VAL A 5 -10.47 -3.42 -10.06
C VAL A 5 -10.88 -3.51 -8.59
N MET A 6 -10.20 -2.79 -7.69
CA MET A 6 -10.56 -2.77 -6.26
C MET A 6 -12.02 -2.33 -6.05
N LYS A 7 -12.43 -1.25 -6.72
CA LYS A 7 -13.82 -0.76 -6.66
C LYS A 7 -14.84 -1.77 -7.20
N LYS A 8 -14.49 -2.53 -8.25
CA LYS A 8 -15.35 -3.63 -8.76
C LYS A 8 -15.59 -4.71 -7.70
N HIS A 9 -14.65 -4.90 -6.78
CA HIS A 9 -14.76 -5.82 -5.65
C HIS A 9 -15.27 -5.16 -4.36
N ALA A 10 -15.88 -3.98 -4.45
CA ALA A 10 -16.41 -3.23 -3.31
C ALA A 10 -15.38 -2.93 -2.20
N VAL A 11 -14.10 -2.86 -2.56
CA VAL A 11 -13.03 -2.44 -1.64
C VAL A 11 -13.02 -0.92 -1.59
N ASP A 12 -13.09 -0.35 -0.38
CA ASP A 12 -12.87 1.09 -0.19
C ASP A 12 -11.44 1.46 -0.56
N THR A 13 -11.31 2.46 -1.44
CA THR A 13 -10.02 2.95 -1.93
C THR A 13 -9.70 4.37 -1.43
N GLY A 14 -10.42 4.87 -0.42
CA GLY A 14 -10.22 6.21 0.12
C GLY A 14 -8.81 6.47 0.67
N GLY A 15 -8.11 5.42 1.09
CA GLY A 15 -6.76 5.47 1.65
C GLY A 15 -5.63 5.30 0.62
N VAL A 16 -5.95 5.22 -0.68
CA VAL A 16 -4.93 5.10 -1.73
C VAL A 16 -4.23 6.44 -1.91
N ILE A 17 -2.92 6.47 -1.65
CA ILE A 17 -2.07 7.64 -1.89
C ILE A 17 -1.48 7.55 -3.29
N TYR A 18 -1.58 8.65 -4.05
CA TYR A 18 -1.03 8.78 -5.40
C TYR A 18 0.28 9.56 -5.34
N ASP A 19 1.33 8.96 -5.87
CA ASP A 19 2.69 9.52 -5.97
C ASP A 19 3.10 9.42 -7.45
N ASP A 20 3.36 10.55 -8.09
CA ASP A 20 3.75 10.64 -9.50
C ASP A 20 5.23 10.33 -9.73
N THR A 21 6.04 10.38 -8.68
CA THR A 21 7.47 10.05 -8.72
C THR A 21 7.73 8.54 -8.59
N ARG A 22 6.72 7.78 -8.16
CA ARG A 22 6.83 6.35 -7.86
C ARG A 22 5.92 5.51 -8.77
N PRO A 23 6.46 4.50 -9.48
CA PRO A 23 5.64 3.62 -10.28
C PRO A 23 4.77 2.70 -9.40
N THR A 24 3.52 2.46 -9.79
CA THR A 24 2.72 1.37 -9.23
C THR A 24 3.45 0.04 -9.48
N THR A 25 3.68 -0.74 -8.42
CA THR A 25 4.34 -2.05 -8.51
C THR A 25 3.57 -2.98 -9.45
N GLN A 26 4.24 -3.50 -10.48
CA GLN A 26 3.69 -4.45 -11.44
C GLN A 26 4.65 -5.62 -11.62
N LYS A 27 4.11 -6.83 -11.51
CA LYS A 27 4.84 -8.09 -11.73
C LYS A 27 4.25 -8.77 -12.95
N THR A 28 4.91 -8.61 -14.11
CA THR A 28 4.45 -9.15 -15.38
C THR A 28 5.10 -10.51 -15.62
N ARG A 29 4.29 -11.53 -15.90
CA ARG A 29 4.76 -12.88 -16.26
C ARG A 29 4.31 -13.19 -17.68
N ILE A 30 5.27 -13.49 -18.55
CA ILE A 30 5.00 -13.94 -19.92
C ILE A 30 5.03 -15.47 -19.88
N ILE A 31 3.94 -16.11 -20.33
CA ILE A 31 3.74 -17.55 -20.26
C ILE A 31 3.57 -18.10 -21.68
N ALA A 32 4.29 -19.16 -22.02
CA ALA A 32 4.14 -19.92 -23.27
C ALA A 32 4.22 -21.43 -22.97
N HIS A 33 3.41 -22.24 -23.65
CA HIS A 33 3.33 -23.69 -23.41
C HIS A 33 3.20 -24.06 -21.90
N SER A 34 2.37 -23.30 -21.17
CA SER A 34 2.16 -23.45 -19.72
C SER A 34 3.41 -23.22 -18.84
N GLN A 35 4.48 -22.65 -19.39
CA GLN A 35 5.71 -22.31 -18.67
C GLN A 35 5.92 -20.80 -18.64
N GLN A 36 6.44 -20.28 -17.52
CA GLN A 36 6.84 -18.89 -17.44
C GLN A 36 8.15 -18.68 -18.21
N VAL A 37 8.08 -17.90 -19.29
CA VAL A 37 9.23 -17.60 -20.16
C VAL A 37 9.99 -16.38 -19.66
N VAL A 38 9.27 -15.33 -19.26
CA VAL A 38 9.88 -14.06 -18.82
C VAL A 38 9.15 -13.51 -17.61
N ARG A 39 9.90 -12.86 -16.72
CA ARG A 39 9.37 -12.01 -15.67
C ARG A 39 9.87 -10.58 -15.86
N PHE A 40 8.96 -9.62 -15.91
CA PHE A 40 9.26 -8.19 -15.97
C PHE A 40 8.62 -7.48 -14.79
N ASP A 41 9.47 -6.90 -13.94
CA ASP A 41 9.06 -6.24 -12.72
C ASP A 41 9.25 -4.73 -12.85
N ARG A 42 8.18 -3.96 -12.61
CA ARG A 42 8.23 -2.50 -12.49
C ARG A 42 7.98 -2.16 -11.03
N GLU A 43 9.00 -1.73 -10.32
CA GLU A 43 8.90 -1.46 -8.88
C GLU A 43 9.90 -0.40 -8.42
N ASP A 44 9.64 0.16 -7.23
CA ASP A 44 10.55 1.02 -6.50
C ASP A 44 10.60 0.55 -5.03
N SER A 45 11.80 0.44 -4.48
CA SER A 45 12.06 0.03 -3.10
C SER A 45 12.51 1.18 -2.20
N LYS A 46 12.61 2.40 -2.72
CA LYS A 46 12.90 3.60 -1.92
C LYS A 46 11.79 3.83 -0.92
N ASN A 47 12.17 4.41 0.22
CA ASN A 47 11.22 4.86 1.21
C ASN A 47 10.28 5.91 0.60
N ILE A 48 9.01 5.87 0.99
CA ILE A 48 8.04 6.92 0.64
C ILE A 48 8.46 8.28 1.19
N SER A 49 7.94 9.35 0.58
CA SER A 49 8.17 10.72 1.07
C SER A 49 7.55 10.94 2.46
N GLU A 50 8.06 11.92 3.21
CA GLU A 50 7.44 12.34 4.48
C GLU A 50 5.99 12.80 4.30
N ARG A 51 5.71 13.46 3.16
CA ARG A 51 4.36 13.87 2.78
C ARG A 51 3.41 12.67 2.66
N ASP A 52 3.83 11.61 1.98
CA ASP A 52 2.99 10.42 1.80
C ASP A 52 2.83 9.65 3.10
N LEU A 53 3.89 9.55 3.91
CA LEU A 53 3.82 9.00 5.25
C LEU A 53 2.75 9.71 6.09
N GLU A 54 2.75 11.05 6.09
CA GLU A 54 1.73 11.83 6.79
C GLU A 54 0.32 11.60 6.23
N ASN A 55 0.16 11.53 4.92
CA ASN A 55 -1.13 11.30 4.28
C ASN A 55 -1.72 9.95 4.69
N ILE A 56 -0.89 8.90 4.72
CA ILE A 56 -1.29 7.56 5.20
C ILE A 56 -1.74 7.65 6.66
N LEU A 57 -0.94 8.26 7.54
CA LEU A 57 -1.27 8.36 8.96
C LEU A 57 -2.54 9.19 9.22
N LYS A 58 -2.74 10.28 8.48
CA LYS A 58 -3.96 11.11 8.53
C LYS A 58 -5.19 10.30 8.10
N TYR A 59 -5.07 9.51 7.03
CA TYR A 59 -6.17 8.65 6.60
C TYR A 59 -6.50 7.59 7.65
N ILE A 60 -5.49 6.90 8.17
CA ILE A 60 -5.67 5.89 9.22
C ILE A 60 -6.35 6.52 10.44
N GLN A 61 -5.89 7.69 10.90
CA GLN A 61 -6.50 8.39 12.03
C GLN A 61 -8.00 8.69 11.81
N LYS A 62 -8.42 8.98 10.58
CA LYS A 62 -9.81 9.23 10.22
C LYS A 62 -10.69 7.97 10.33
N VAL A 63 -10.16 6.81 9.95
CA VAL A 63 -10.94 5.55 9.82
C VAL A 63 -10.71 4.57 10.96
N ILE A 64 -9.72 4.78 11.82
CA ILE A 64 -9.30 3.80 12.84
C ILE A 64 -10.42 3.44 13.83
N ARG A 65 -11.40 4.32 14.04
CA ARG A 65 -12.55 4.07 14.93
C ARG A 65 -13.69 3.30 14.25
N THR A 66 -13.63 3.09 12.94
CA THR A 66 -14.68 2.43 12.15
C THR A 66 -14.26 1.05 11.65
N VAL A 67 -13.12 0.53 12.12
CA VAL A 67 -12.57 -0.76 11.72
C VAL A 67 -12.20 -1.58 12.95
N ASP A 68 -12.34 -2.89 12.87
CA ASP A 68 -12.03 -3.80 13.99
C ASP A 68 -10.54 -4.16 14.08
N GLY A 69 -9.78 -3.95 12.99
CA GLY A 69 -8.39 -4.36 12.92
C GLY A 69 -7.61 -3.66 11.81
N VAL A 70 -6.29 -3.70 11.95
CA VAL A 70 -5.33 -3.17 10.97
C VAL A 70 -4.44 -4.31 10.52
N ILE A 71 -4.44 -4.58 9.22
CA ILE A 71 -3.56 -5.57 8.58
C ILE A 71 -2.39 -4.81 7.94
N ILE A 72 -1.17 -5.27 8.22
CA ILE A 72 0.06 -4.74 7.63
C ILE A 72 0.70 -5.85 6.82
N GLU A 73 0.89 -5.60 5.53
CA GLU A 73 1.50 -6.53 4.60
C GLU A 73 2.76 -5.88 4.00
N ASP A 74 3.94 -6.37 4.40
CA ASP A 74 5.22 -5.81 3.97
C ASP A 74 5.85 -6.64 2.85
N TYR A 75 5.98 -6.02 1.67
CA TYR A 75 6.63 -6.58 0.49
C TYR A 75 8.05 -6.04 0.25
N GLY A 76 8.62 -5.27 1.20
CA GLY A 76 9.97 -4.71 1.07
C GLY A 76 10.08 -3.64 -0.01
N LYS A 77 9.03 -2.82 -0.18
CA LYS A 77 8.97 -1.76 -1.21
C LYS A 77 9.12 -0.34 -0.66
N GLY A 78 9.49 -0.18 0.60
CA GLY A 78 9.76 1.12 1.21
C GLY A 78 8.53 1.91 1.69
N VAL A 79 7.32 1.34 1.55
CA VAL A 79 6.11 1.91 2.18
C VAL A 79 6.08 1.58 3.68
N VAL A 80 6.31 0.32 4.02
CA VAL A 80 6.34 -0.15 5.41
C VAL A 80 7.68 0.21 6.03
N SER A 81 7.77 1.44 6.54
CA SER A 81 8.94 1.96 7.23
C SER A 81 8.77 1.91 8.75
N PRO A 82 9.87 1.93 9.53
CA PRO A 82 9.78 2.04 10.99
C PRO A 82 8.97 3.26 11.46
N ALA A 83 9.02 4.36 10.70
CA ALA A 83 8.25 5.57 11.00
C ALA A 83 6.74 5.32 10.84
N LEU A 84 6.33 4.66 9.75
CA LEU A 84 4.93 4.29 9.52
C LEU A 84 4.42 3.36 10.62
N ILE A 85 5.16 2.30 10.94
CA ILE A 85 4.78 1.34 11.98
C ILE A 85 4.60 2.03 13.34
N ARG A 86 5.55 2.88 13.75
CA ARG A 86 5.43 3.65 15.00
C ARG A 86 4.20 4.56 15.00
N GLY A 87 3.92 5.22 13.88
CA GLY A 87 2.74 6.07 13.71
C GLY A 87 1.43 5.28 13.85
N ILE A 88 1.32 4.13 13.16
CA ILE A 88 0.16 3.24 13.24
C ILE A 88 -0.03 2.72 14.66
N LEU A 89 1.01 2.21 15.32
CA LEU A 89 0.93 1.70 16.69
C LEU A 89 0.48 2.78 17.69
N LYS A 90 0.93 4.03 17.50
CA LYS A 90 0.50 5.16 18.33
C LYS A 90 -0.98 5.48 18.14
N LEU A 91 -1.51 5.34 16.92
CA LEU A 91 -2.93 5.53 16.62
C LEU A 91 -3.75 4.38 17.19
N VAL A 92 -3.40 3.14 16.90
CA VAL A 92 -4.11 1.94 17.40
C VAL A 92 -4.20 1.94 18.92
N LYS A 93 -3.10 2.22 19.64
CA LYS A 93 -3.10 2.27 21.11
C LYS A 93 -3.99 3.38 21.69
N ARG A 94 -4.25 4.45 20.94
CA ARG A 94 -5.08 5.58 21.41
C ARG A 94 -6.58 5.28 21.30
N TYR A 95 -6.96 4.43 20.37
CA TYR A 95 -8.36 4.12 20.05
C TYR A 95 -8.73 2.67 20.38
N LYS A 96 -7.88 1.96 21.14
CA LYS A 96 -8.17 0.66 21.74
C LYS A 96 -9.01 0.81 23.00
#